data_AF-A0A6P1CXR0-F1
#
_entry.id   AF-A0A6P1CXR0-F1
#
_cell.length_a   1.000
_cell.length_b   1.000
_cell.length_c   1.000
_cell.angle_alpha   90.00
_cell.angle_beta   90.00
_cell.angle_gamma   90.00
#
_symmetry.space_group_name_H-M   'P 1'
#
loop_
_entity.id
_entity.type
_entity.pdbx_description
1 polymer ?
#
loop_
_entity_poly.entity_id
_entity_poly.type
_entity_poly.pdbx_seq_one_letter_code
_entity_poly.pdbx_strand_id
1 'polypeptide(L)' 'MSLSADDVRGIAFSRPPFGARGYREDEVDAFLDRVEATLRGADRLTASEVRDIAFRRPRFGQRGY' A
#
# COMPACT_ATOMS: atom_id res chain seq x y z
N MET A 1 -20.52 -1.42 -2.09
CA MET A 1 -19.43 -0.76 -1.35
C MET A 1 -18.43 -0.24 -2.36
N SER A 2 -18.32 1.07 -2.51
CA SER A 2 -17.33 1.75 -3.36
C SER A 2 -16.20 2.26 -2.49
N LEU A 3 -14.95 2.00 -2.88
CA LEU A 3 -13.76 2.54 -2.23
C LEU A 3 -13.55 3.99 -2.71
N SER A 4 -13.40 4.94 -1.78
CA SER A 4 -13.09 6.35 -2.09
C SER A 4 -11.64 6.72 -1.78
N ALA A 5 -11.16 7.85 -2.29
CA ALA A 5 -9.81 8.35 -2.04
C ALA A 5 -9.57 8.62 -0.54
N ASP A 6 -10.58 9.13 0.17
CA ASP A 6 -10.50 9.38 1.61
C ASP A 6 -10.44 8.07 2.42
N ASP A 7 -11.09 7.00 1.96
CA ASP A 7 -10.97 5.68 2.59
C ASP A 7 -9.54 5.15 2.49
N VAL A 8 -8.87 5.33 1.34
CA VAL A 8 -7.47 4.91 1.14
C VAL A 8 -6.53 5.69 2.06
N ARG A 9 -6.75 6.99 2.21
CA ARG A 9 -5.94 7.86 3.07
C ARG A 9 -6.12 7.58 4.56
N GLY A 10 -7.29 7.10 4.96
CA GLY A 10 -7.62 6.78 6.35
C GLY A 10 -7.15 5.41 6.83
N ILE A 11 -6.64 4.55 5.92
CA ILE A 11 -6.20 3.21 6.28
C ILE A 11 -4.90 3.27 7.09
N ALA A 12 -4.93 2.66 8.26
CA ALA A 12 -3.74 2.37 9.05
C ALA A 12 -3.49 0.86 9.06
N PHE A 13 -2.36 0.43 8.51
CA PHE A 13 -1.92 -0.95 8.62
C PHE A 13 -1.28 -1.19 10.00
N SER A 14 -1.59 -2.34 10.62
CA SER A 14 -0.97 -2.73 11.87
C SER A 14 0.46 -3.20 11.63
N ARG A 15 1.36 -2.95 12.59
CA ARG A 15 2.71 -3.52 12.55
C ARG A 15 2.66 -5.04 12.69
N PRO A 16 3.60 -5.78 12.08
CA PRO A 16 3.61 -7.22 12.16
C PRO A 16 3.94 -7.65 13.59
N PRO A 17 3.41 -8.79 14.05
CA PRO A 17 3.77 -9.35 15.35
C PRO A 17 5.28 -9.62 15.44
N PHE A 18 5.82 -9.63 16.66
CA PHE A 18 7.25 -9.82 16.89
C PHE A 18 7.77 -11.10 16.20
N GLY A 19 8.79 -10.97 15.35
CA GLY A 19 9.35 -12.08 14.59
C GLY A 19 8.68 -12.37 13.24
N ALA A 20 7.54 -11.75 12.94
CA ALA A 20 6.94 -11.77 11.61
C ALA A 20 7.55 -10.66 10.72
N ARG A 21 7.71 -10.97 9.43
CA ARG A 21 8.19 -10.00 8.44
C ARG A 21 6.99 -9.34 7.77
N GLY A 22 6.87 -8.04 7.94
CA GLY A 22 5.89 -7.23 7.22
C GLY A 22 6.34 -6.83 5.82
N TYR A 23 5.52 -6.06 5.12
CA TYR A 23 5.85 -5.29 3.92
C TYR A 23 6.65 -4.04 4.27
N ARG A 24 7.43 -3.50 3.32
CA ARG A 24 8.13 -2.22 3.53
C ARG A 24 7.11 -1.08 3.55
N GLU A 25 7.04 -0.35 4.66
CA GLU A 25 6.20 0.86 4.84
C GLU A 25 6.36 1.81 3.64
N ASP A 26 7.61 2.16 3.29
CA ASP A 26 7.94 3.04 2.17
C ASP A 26 7.33 2.60 0.81
N GLU A 27 7.26 1.29 0.54
CA GLU A 27 6.70 0.79 -0.73
C GLU A 27 5.17 0.71 -0.69
N VAL A 28 4.60 0.43 0.49
CA VAL A 28 3.15 0.40 0.69
C VAL A 28 2.59 1.81 0.57
N ASP A 29 3.22 2.79 1.22
CA ASP A 29 2.77 4.18 1.20
C ASP A 29 2.84 4.77 -0.21
N ALA A 30 3.95 4.55 -0.93
CA ALA A 30 4.08 5.01 -2.32
C ALA A 30 3.03 4.39 -3.25
N PHE A 31 2.57 3.17 -2.97
CA PHE A 31 1.49 2.56 -3.72
C PHE A 31 0.12 3.15 -3.36
N LEU A 32 -0.14 3.38 -2.08
CA LEU A 32 -1.38 4.02 -1.62
C LEU A 32 -1.53 5.42 -2.20
N ASP A 33 -0.45 6.21 -2.27
CA ASP A 33 -0.45 7.53 -2.92
C ASP A 33 -0.91 7.43 -4.38
N ARG A 34 -0.48 6.39 -5.09
CA ARG A 34 -0.82 6.15 -6.49
C ARG A 34 -2.27 5.70 -6.66
N VAL A 35 -2.78 4.90 -5.72
CA VAL A 35 -4.20 4.52 -5.66
C VAL A 35 -5.07 5.75 -5.36
N GLU A 36 -4.68 6.59 -4.39
CA GLU A 36 -5.37 7.84 -4.08
C GLU A 36 -5.42 8.75 -5.32
N ALA A 37 -4.28 8.95 -6.00
CA ALA A 37 -4.21 9.73 -7.21
C ALA A 37 -5.12 9.19 -8.32
N THR A 38 -5.21 7.87 -8.46
CA THR A 38 -6.12 7.23 -9.44
C THR A 38 -7.59 7.44 -9.08
N LEU A 39 -7.95 7.31 -7.80
CA LEU A 39 -9.33 7.56 -7.33
C LEU A 39 -9.73 9.04 -7.47
N ARG A 40 -8.76 9.96 -7.42
CA ARG A 40 -8.95 11.39 -7.71
C ARG A 40 -8.94 11.72 -9.21
N GLY A 41 -8.67 10.75 -10.09
CA GLY A 41 -8.58 10.94 -11.53
C GLY A 41 -7.29 11.61 -12.02
N ALA A 42 -6.27 11.70 -11.16
CA ALA A 42 -4.96 12.30 -11.45
C ALA A 42 -3.91 11.29 -11.95
N ASP A 43 -4.15 9.99 -11.74
CA ASP A 43 -3.35 8.89 -12.29
C ASP A 43 -4.28 7.82 -12.90
N ARG A 44 -3.72 6.84 -13.61
CA ARG A 44 -4.43 5.71 -14.19
C ARG A 44 -3.79 4.39 -13.78
N LEU A 45 -4.16 3.88 -12.62
CA LEU A 45 -3.96 2.48 -12.27
C LEU A 45 -5.12 1.61 -12.74
N THR A 46 -4.79 0.47 -13.34
CA THR A 46 -5.75 -0.58 -13.69
C THR A 46 -5.89 -1.60 -12.57
N ALA A 47 -7.04 -2.29 -12.52
CA ALA A 47 -7.25 -3.37 -11.56
C ALA A 47 -6.23 -4.51 -11.70
N SER A 48 -5.73 -4.78 -12.92
CA SER A 48 -4.68 -5.76 -13.15
C SER A 48 -3.35 -5.34 -12.52
N GLU A 49 -2.96 -4.06 -12.64
CA GLU A 49 -1.74 -3.54 -12.00
C GLU A 49 -1.83 -3.58 -10.47
N VAL A 50 -3.00 -3.33 -9.88
CA VAL A 50 -3.23 -3.51 -8.43
C VAL A 50 -3.03 -4.97 -8.04
N ARG A 51 -3.50 -5.91 -8.86
CA ARG A 51 -3.46 -7.34 -8.54
C ARG A 51 -2.06 -7.95 -8.72
N ASP A 52 -1.31 -7.45 -9.69
CA ASP A 52 0.00 -8.00 -10.06
C ASP A 52 1.15 -7.32 -9.29
N ILE A 53 0.88 -6.30 -8.47
CA ILE A 53 1.92 -5.63 -7.70
C ILE A 53 2.53 -6.55 -6.65
N ALA A 54 3.86 -6.55 -6.59
CA ALA A 54 4.63 -7.27 -5.59
C ALA A 54 5.48 -6.28 -4.78
N PHE A 55 5.08 -6.04 -3.53
CA PHE A 55 5.91 -5.31 -2.57
C PHE A 55 7.16 -6.14 -2.25
N ARG A 56 8.35 -5.54 -2.40
CA ARG A 56 9.60 -6.25 -2.14
C ARG A 56 9.69 -6.62 -0.67
N ARG A 57 10.32 -7.78 -0.43
CA ARG A 57 10.63 -8.21 0.94
C ARG A 57 11.54 -7.16 1.61
N PRO A 58 11.22 -6.69 2.82
CA PRO A 58 12.14 -5.86 3.58
C PRO A 58 13.47 -6.58 3.79
N ARG A 59 14.56 -5.84 3.66
CA ARG A 59 15.84 -6.28 4.21
C ARG A 59 15.69 -6.36 5.73
N PHE A 60 16.34 -7.36 6.34
CA PHE A 60 16.25 -7.67 7.77
C PHE A 60 16.47 -6.39 8.61
N GLY A 61 15.56 -6.08 9.54
CA GLY A 61 15.72 -4.95 10.49
C GLY A 61 15.04 -3.62 10.11
N GLN A 62 14.31 -3.52 8.99
CA GLN A 62 13.52 -2.33 8.65
C GLN A 62 12.07 -2.42 9.16
N ARG A 63 11.51 -1.26 9.54
CA ARG A 63 10.09 -1.10 9.89
C ARG A 63 9.22 -1.55 8.71
N GLY A 64 8.16 -2.28 9.03
CA GLY A 64 7.21 -2.79 8.07
C GLY A 64 5.84 -3.00 8.69
N TYR A 65 4.86 -3.31 7.84
CA TYR A 65 3.48 -3.69 8.15
C TYR A 65 3.25 -5.18 7.98
#